data_AF-A0A2N1M5G2-F1
#
_entry.id   AF-A0A2N1M5G2-F1
#
_cell.length_a   1.000
_cell.length_b   1.000
_cell.length_c   1.000
_cell.angle_alpha   90.00
_cell.angle_beta   90.00
_cell.angle_gamma   90.00
#
_symmetry.space_group_name_H-M   'P 1'
#
loop_
_entity.id
_entity.type
_entity.pdbx_description
1 polymer ?
#
loop_
_entity_poly.entity_id
_entity_poly.type
_entity_poly.pdbx_seq_one_letter_code
_entity_poly.pdbx_strand_id
1 'polypeptide(L)'
;MKAGLRATKANQEEISCWYNYAKGCEDKVKAIRESDSRLNGQHMTQVYNEVKAHLPDITMANLRKKTQKARVIYKLFVNIGVGKIKRIKTYSADALSRLTDTQINSIIANFSE
;
A
#
# COMPACT_ATOMS: atom_id res chain seq x y z
N MET A 1 6.63 -16.66 -25.83
CA MET A 1 6.53 -16.90 -24.36
C MET A 1 7.25 -15.88 -23.45
N LYS A 2 8.24 -15.10 -23.93
CA LYS A 2 9.02 -14.15 -23.08
C LYS A 2 8.24 -12.93 -22.56
N ALA A 3 7.15 -12.51 -23.22
CA ALA A 3 6.39 -11.31 -22.84
C ALA A 3 5.58 -11.48 -21.53
N GLY A 4 4.94 -12.64 -21.33
CA GLY A 4 4.12 -12.91 -20.15
C GLY A 4 4.91 -12.93 -18.84
N LEU A 5 6.13 -13.51 -18.87
CA LEU A 5 7.00 -13.58 -17.68
C LEU A 5 7.49 -12.18 -17.24
N ARG A 6 7.77 -11.29 -18.21
CA ARG A 6 8.17 -9.90 -17.94
C ARG A 6 7.04 -9.10 -17.33
N ALA A 7 5.82 -9.26 -17.84
CA ALA A 7 4.63 -8.61 -17.29
C ALA A 7 4.34 -9.06 -15.84
N THR A 8 4.48 -10.36 -15.54
CA THR A 8 4.35 -10.87 -14.17
C THR A 8 5.37 -10.24 -13.22
N LYS A 9 6.65 -10.19 -13.62
CA LYS A 9 7.70 -9.60 -12.78
C LYS A 9 7.46 -8.11 -12.52
N ALA A 10 7.11 -7.35 -13.57
CA ALA A 10 6.78 -5.93 -13.44
C ALA A 10 5.61 -5.69 -12.49
N ASN A 11 4.55 -6.50 -12.57
CA ASN A 11 3.42 -6.41 -11.64
C ASN A 11 3.84 -6.69 -10.20
N GLN A 12 4.67 -7.71 -9.96
CA GLN A 12 5.16 -8.04 -8.62
C GLN A 12 6.02 -6.92 -8.02
N GLU A 13 6.88 -6.31 -8.83
CA GLU A 13 7.70 -5.16 -8.44
C GLU A 13 6.83 -3.95 -8.13
N GLU A 14 5.85 -3.63 -8.99
CA GLU A 14 4.92 -2.53 -8.76
C GLU A 14 4.10 -2.73 -7.46
N ILE A 15 3.55 -3.93 -7.25
CA ILE A 15 2.83 -4.29 -6.02
C ILE A 15 3.74 -4.13 -4.79
N SER A 16 5.00 -4.56 -4.89
CA SER A 16 5.99 -4.41 -3.80
C SER A 16 6.28 -2.94 -3.49
N CYS A 17 6.42 -2.09 -4.51
CA CYS A 17 6.61 -0.65 -4.34
C CYS A 17 5.42 -0.01 -3.61
N TRP A 18 4.19 -0.31 -4.03
CA TRP A 18 3.00 0.22 -3.36
C TRP A 18 2.83 -0.30 -1.93
N TYR A 19 3.13 -1.58 -1.69
CA TYR A 19 3.15 -2.16 -0.34
C TYR A 19 4.12 -1.41 0.57
N ASN A 20 5.38 -1.23 0.13
CA ASN A 20 6.42 -0.57 0.93
C ASN A 20 6.11 0.90 1.17
N TYR A 21 5.56 1.61 0.17
CA TYR A 21 5.11 2.98 0.33
C TYR A 21 4.05 3.11 1.42
N ALA A 22 2.98 2.29 1.37
CA ALA A 22 1.93 2.33 2.38
C ALA A 22 2.45 1.91 3.77
N LYS A 23 3.29 0.86 3.85
CA LYS A 23 3.93 0.45 5.10
C LYS A 23 4.74 1.60 5.72
N GLY A 24 5.56 2.28 4.93
CA GLY A 24 6.33 3.44 5.39
C GLY A 24 5.45 4.58 5.90
N CYS A 25 4.31 4.82 5.26
CA CYS A 25 3.33 5.80 5.76
C CYS A 25 2.74 5.38 7.12
N GLU A 26 2.33 4.12 7.29
CA GLU A 26 1.79 3.62 8.56
C GLU A 26 2.85 3.63 9.68
N ASP A 27 4.08 3.20 9.37
CA ASP A 27 5.21 3.21 10.30
C ASP A 27 5.52 4.64 10.78
N LYS A 28 5.51 5.62 9.86
CA LYS A 28 5.67 7.04 10.23
C LYS A 28 4.52 7.57 11.06
N VAL A 29 3.27 7.25 10.71
CA VAL A 29 2.11 7.62 11.54
C VAL A 29 2.24 7.08 12.95
N LYS A 30 2.70 5.83 13.10
CA LYS A 30 2.95 5.21 14.40
C LYS A 30 4.06 5.94 15.17
N ALA A 31 5.18 6.23 14.52
CA ALA A 31 6.29 6.97 15.14
C ALA A 31 5.85 8.38 15.62
N ILE A 32 5.08 9.10 14.80
CA ILE A 32 4.58 10.43 15.18
C ILE A 32 3.65 10.31 16.40
N ARG A 33 2.74 9.32 16.42
CA ARG A 33 1.83 9.06 17.57
C ARG A 33 2.59 8.81 18.86
N GLU A 34 3.69 8.07 18.79
CA GLU A 34 4.54 7.76 19.93
C GLU A 34 5.32 8.99 20.41
N SER A 35 5.71 9.89 19.50
CA SER A 35 6.49 11.10 19.81
C SER A 35 5.68 12.32 20.22
N ASP A 36 4.48 12.52 19.68
CA ASP A 36 3.63 13.68 19.96
C ASP A 36 2.15 13.29 19.93
N SER A 37 1.65 12.86 21.09
CA SER A 37 0.26 12.44 21.30
C SER A 37 -0.75 13.59 21.17
N ARG A 38 -0.30 14.85 21.10
CA ARG A 38 -1.16 16.04 20.99
C ARG A 38 -1.72 16.24 19.58
N LEU A 39 -1.19 15.53 18.58
CA LEU A 39 -1.65 15.58 17.20
C LEU A 39 -2.98 14.81 17.05
N ASN A 40 -4.09 15.37 17.53
CA ASN A 40 -5.46 14.80 17.48
C ASN A 40 -5.90 14.37 16.06
N GLY A 41 -5.52 13.18 15.62
CA GLY A 41 -5.86 12.63 14.30
C GLY A 41 -5.08 13.21 13.11
N GLN A 42 -4.14 14.15 13.32
CA GLN A 42 -3.42 14.84 12.23
C GLN A 42 -2.10 14.17 11.80
N HIS A 43 -1.74 13.03 12.40
CA HIS A 43 -0.53 12.27 12.09
C HIS A 43 -0.34 12.01 10.59
N MET A 44 -1.41 11.64 9.88
CA MET A 44 -1.32 11.35 8.44
C MET A 44 -1.07 12.61 7.60
N THR A 45 -1.57 13.77 8.04
CA THR A 45 -1.30 15.04 7.38
C THR A 45 0.19 15.39 7.45
N GLN A 46 0.84 15.11 8.58
CA GLN A 46 2.29 15.30 8.71
C GLN A 46 3.07 14.41 7.75
N VAL A 47 2.71 13.12 7.66
CA VAL A 47 3.32 12.21 6.69
C VAL A 47 3.12 12.71 5.25
N TYR A 48 1.94 13.23 4.90
CA TYR A 48 1.71 13.80 3.58
C TYR A 48 2.54 15.05 3.31
N ASN A 49 2.72 15.92 4.31
CA ASN A 49 3.57 17.10 4.19
C ASN A 49 5.03 16.70 3.94
N GLU A 50 5.54 15.69 4.64
CA GLU A 50 6.88 15.15 4.40
C GLU A 50 7.02 14.57 2.99
N VAL A 51 6.05 13.80 2.51
CA VAL A 51 6.09 13.26 1.13
C VAL A 51 6.06 14.40 0.11
N LYS A 52 5.20 15.40 0.31
CA LYS A 52 5.10 16.56 -0.59
C LYS A 52 6.37 17.41 -0.58
N ALA A 53 7.09 17.51 0.54
CA ALA A 53 8.38 18.20 0.58
C ALA A 53 9.42 17.57 -0.36
N HIS A 54 9.36 16.24 -0.57
CA HIS A 54 10.23 15.52 -1.51
C HIS A 54 9.64 15.41 -2.92
N LEU A 55 8.33 15.64 -3.09
CA LEU A 55 7.60 15.58 -4.35
C LEU A 55 6.74 16.83 -4.51
N PRO A 56 7.33 18.03 -4.71
CA PRO A 56 6.61 19.30 -4.63
C PRO A 56 5.45 19.38 -5.62
N ASP A 57 5.61 18.78 -6.80
CA ASP A 57 4.64 18.78 -7.89
C ASP A 57 3.39 17.93 -7.63
N ILE A 58 3.42 17.04 -6.63
CA ILE A 58 2.24 16.23 -6.31
C ILE A 58 1.17 17.08 -5.61
N THR A 59 -0.07 17.02 -6.09
CA THR A 59 -1.20 17.64 -5.39
C THR A 59 -1.57 16.79 -4.17
N MET A 60 -2.06 17.44 -3.10
CA MET A 60 -2.51 16.73 -1.90
C MET A 60 -3.65 15.74 -2.19
N ALA A 61 -4.56 16.09 -3.10
CA ALA A 61 -5.64 15.20 -3.53
C ALA A 61 -5.10 13.93 -4.20
N ASN A 62 -4.13 14.07 -5.10
CA ASN A 62 -3.51 12.93 -5.78
C ASN A 62 -2.69 12.06 -4.81
N LEU A 63 -1.97 12.68 -3.88
CA LEU A 63 -1.22 11.99 -2.84
C LEU A 63 -2.14 11.15 -1.94
N ARG A 64 -3.26 11.72 -1.48
CA ARG A 64 -4.27 11.01 -0.69
C ARG A 64 -4.84 9.81 -1.47
N LYS A 65 -5.21 10.02 -2.74
CA LYS A 65 -5.78 8.96 -3.60
C LYS A 65 -4.79 7.82 -3.84
N LYS A 66 -3.52 8.13 -4.14
CA LYS A 66 -2.45 7.12 -4.27
C LYS A 66 -2.24 6.35 -2.98
N THR A 67 -2.28 7.04 -1.85
CA THR A 67 -2.11 6.41 -0.53
C THR A 67 -3.26 5.50 -0.17
N GLN A 68 -4.51 5.88 -0.46
CA GLN A 68 -5.66 5.00 -0.28
C GLN A 68 -5.54 3.72 -1.10
N LYS A 69 -5.14 3.82 -2.38
CA LYS A 69 -4.90 2.65 -3.24
C LYS A 69 -3.79 1.75 -2.68
N ALA A 70 -2.70 2.34 -2.22
CA ALA A 70 -1.58 1.61 -1.64
C ALA A 70 -1.96 0.90 -0.34
N ARG A 71 -2.81 1.53 0.50
CA ARG A 71 -3.32 0.94 1.75
C ARG A 71 -4.13 -0.33 1.54
N VAL A 72 -4.89 -0.43 0.44
CA VAL A 72 -5.61 -1.66 0.08
C VAL A 72 -4.62 -2.81 -0.13
N ILE A 73 -3.56 -2.57 -0.90
CA ILE A 73 -2.48 -3.54 -1.14
C ILE A 73 -1.77 -3.90 0.17
N TYR A 74 -1.44 -2.90 0.99
CA TYR A 74 -0.81 -3.12 2.29
C TYR A 74 -1.66 -3.99 3.21
N LYS A 75 -2.95 -3.66 3.37
CA LYS A 75 -3.90 -4.41 4.20
C LYS A 75 -3.98 -5.87 3.77
N LEU A 76 -4.01 -6.16 2.47
CA LEU A 76 -4.02 -7.53 1.98
C LEU A 76 -2.74 -8.28 2.39
N PHE A 77 -1.56 -7.77 1.99
CA PHE A 77 -0.31 -8.52 2.13
C PHE A 77 0.32 -8.49 3.52
N VAL A 78 -0.04 -7.53 4.38
CA VAL A 78 0.35 -7.60 5.80
C VAL A 78 -0.33 -8.76 6.51
N ASN A 79 -1.56 -9.13 6.09
CA ASN A 79 -2.33 -10.21 6.70
C ASN A 79 -2.02 -11.59 6.09
N ILE A 80 -1.91 -11.71 4.76
CA ILE A 80 -1.63 -13.02 4.11
C ILE A 80 -0.13 -13.33 3.95
N GLY A 81 0.73 -12.37 4.29
CA GLY A 81 2.19 -12.44 4.19
C GLY A 81 2.76 -11.79 2.92
N VAL A 82 3.76 -10.94 3.11
CA VAL A 82 4.42 -10.18 2.02
C VAL A 82 5.04 -11.08 0.96
N GLY A 83 5.53 -12.26 1.36
CA GLY A 83 6.10 -13.25 0.43
C GLY A 83 5.09 -13.74 -0.63
N LYS A 84 3.78 -13.57 -0.41
CA LYS A 84 2.74 -13.93 -1.38
C LYS A 84 2.70 -13.01 -2.59
N ILE A 85 3.28 -11.81 -2.52
CA ILE A 85 3.41 -10.90 -3.68
C ILE A 85 4.14 -11.63 -4.83
N LYS A 86 5.20 -12.38 -4.52
CA LYS A 86 5.97 -13.17 -5.50
C LYS A 86 5.16 -14.30 -6.18
N ARG A 87 3.98 -14.64 -5.64
CA ARG A 87 3.08 -15.66 -6.20
C ARG A 87 2.02 -15.08 -7.15
N ILE A 88 1.89 -13.76 -7.22
CA ILE A 88 0.95 -13.10 -8.15
C ILE A 88 1.42 -13.33 -9.59
N LYS A 89 0.54 -13.87 -10.43
CA LYS A 89 0.84 -14.16 -11.85
C LYS A 89 0.18 -13.16 -12.81
N THR A 90 -1.08 -12.83 -12.57
CA THR A 90 -1.96 -12.15 -13.53
C THR A 90 -2.50 -10.80 -13.07
N TYR A 91 -2.49 -10.51 -11.77
CA TYR A 91 -3.05 -9.27 -11.22
C TYR A 91 -2.02 -8.14 -11.18
N SER A 92 -2.42 -6.94 -11.60
CA SER A 92 -1.65 -5.71 -11.43
C SER A 92 -1.92 -5.05 -10.08
N ALA A 93 -1.08 -4.10 -9.68
CA ALA A 93 -1.32 -3.29 -8.48
C ALA A 93 -2.63 -2.51 -8.56
N ASP A 94 -2.95 -1.94 -9.73
CA ASP A 94 -4.19 -1.20 -9.93
C ASP A 94 -5.42 -2.10 -9.77
N ALA A 95 -5.38 -3.35 -10.26
CA ALA A 95 -6.45 -4.32 -10.05
C ALA A 95 -6.63 -4.66 -8.56
N LEU A 96 -5.55 -4.92 -7.83
CA LEU A 96 -5.62 -5.20 -6.40
C LEU A 96 -6.10 -3.99 -5.59
N SER A 97 -5.75 -2.77 -6.01
CA SER A 97 -6.14 -1.54 -5.32
C SER A 97 -7.66 -1.25 -5.36
N ARG A 98 -8.40 -1.98 -6.21
CA ARG A 98 -9.87 -1.90 -6.30
C ARG A 98 -10.61 -2.86 -5.37
N LEU A 99 -9.90 -3.71 -4.64
CA LEU A 99 -10.53 -4.65 -3.72
C LEU A 99 -11.26 -3.89 -2.60
N THR A 100 -12.47 -4.34 -2.28
CA THR A 100 -13.22 -3.85 -1.11
C THR A 100 -12.75 -4.53 0.17
N ASP A 101 -13.07 -3.94 1.31
CA ASP A 101 -12.76 -4.56 2.61
C ASP A 101 -13.37 -5.96 2.76
N THR A 102 -14.59 -6.18 2.27
CA THR A 102 -15.22 -7.50 2.25
C THR A 102 -14.41 -8.50 1.44
N GLN A 103 -13.98 -8.12 0.23
CA GLN A 103 -13.17 -8.99 -0.63
C GLN A 103 -11.81 -9.29 0.01
N ILE A 104 -11.17 -8.30 0.63
CA ILE A 104 -9.90 -8.51 1.35
C ILE A 104 -10.09 -9.50 2.49
N ASN A 105 -11.13 -9.33 3.31
CA ASN A 105 -11.40 -10.22 4.43
C ASN A 105 -11.71 -11.66 3.96
N SER A 106 -12.48 -11.82 2.89
CA SER A 106 -12.70 -13.14 2.29
C SER A 106 -11.40 -13.78 1.82
N ILE A 107 -10.51 -13.02 1.17
CA ILE A 107 -9.19 -13.55 0.77
C ILE A 107 -8.38 -13.94 2.00
N ILE A 108 -8.31 -13.10 3.03
CA ILE A 108 -7.56 -13.39 4.27
C ILE A 108 -8.05 -14.70 4.91
N ALA A 109 -9.36 -14.91 5.00
CA ALA A 109 -9.93 -16.13 5.56
C ALA A 109 -9.42 -17.41 4.85
N ASN A 110 -9.28 -17.37 3.52
CA ASN A 110 -8.75 -18.50 2.74
C ASN A 110 -7.25 -18.78 2.96
N PHE A 111 -6.52 -17.92 3.67
CA PHE A 111 -5.10 -18.13 4.02
C PHE A 111 -4.89 -18.42 5.52
N SER A 112 -5.96 -18.37 6.32
CA SER A 112 -5.94 -18.67 7.75
C SER A 112 -6.35 -20.12 8.08
N GLU A 113 -6.78 -20.87 7.06
CA GLU A 113 -7.01 -22.32 7.08
C GLU A 113 -5.74 -23.08 6.68
#